data_AF-A0A9K3J580-F1
#
_entry.id   AF-A0A9K3J580-F1
#
_cell.length_a   1.000
_cell.length_b   1.000
_cell.length_c   1.000
_cell.angle_alpha   90.00
_cell.angle_beta   90.00
_cell.angle_gamma   90.00
#
_symmetry.space_group_name_H-M   'P 1'
#
loop_
_entity.id
_entity.type
_entity.pdbx_description
1 polymer ?
#
loop_
_entity_poly.entity_id
_entity_poly.type
_entity_poly.pdbx_seq_one_letter_code
_entity_poly.pdbx_strand_id
1 'polypeptide(L)'
;MASPLKPSSPPASLVEEDVETSEASGGLPVIKWSVRQFRQLMTSIRIPDEYGAIYPKDGETTADAPVGVKLFSKFFVLGNFWLSLTVFMAELLEYYRIHISQLSPLGMVRARHFEYYFRSQNIEPTLENFWRFYQLHVQLGFYSF
;
A
#
# COMPACT_ATOMS: atom_id res chain seq x y z
N MET A 1 -11.70 0.81 -58.47
CA MET A 1 -12.44 1.24 -57.25
C MET A 1 -11.84 0.50 -56.07
N ALA A 2 -11.30 1.25 -55.12
CA ALA A 2 -10.45 0.76 -54.03
C ALA A 2 -11.27 0.15 -52.88
N SER A 3 -10.81 -0.98 -52.34
CA SER A 3 -11.31 -1.54 -51.07
C SER A 3 -10.63 -0.83 -49.88
N PRO A 4 -11.35 -0.49 -48.80
CA PRO A 4 -10.75 0.23 -47.68
C PRO A 4 -9.94 -0.71 -46.77
N LEU A 5 -8.71 -0.28 -46.48
CA LEU A 5 -7.79 -0.87 -45.51
C LEU A 5 -8.37 -0.81 -44.09
N LYS A 6 -8.38 -1.95 -43.40
CA LYS A 6 -8.73 -2.07 -41.98
C LYS A 6 -7.50 -1.65 -41.15
N PRO A 7 -7.61 -0.76 -40.15
CA PRO A 7 -6.47 -0.39 -39.32
C PRO A 7 -6.06 -1.57 -38.42
N SER A 8 -4.81 -2.01 -38.56
CA SER A 8 -4.18 -2.97 -37.66
C SER A 8 -3.95 -2.33 -36.29
N SER A 9 -4.65 -2.82 -35.27
CA SER A 9 -4.31 -2.55 -33.87
C SER A 9 -2.92 -3.11 -33.56
N PRO A 10 -2.03 -2.38 -32.86
CA PRO A 10 -0.76 -2.92 -32.42
C PRO A 10 -1.00 -4.02 -31.35
N PRO A 11 -0.17 -5.07 -31.29
CA PRO A 11 -0.28 -6.06 -30.22
C PRO A 11 0.05 -5.38 -28.89
N ALA A 12 -0.86 -5.53 -27.92
CA ALA A 12 -0.60 -5.20 -26.53
C ALA A 12 0.64 -5.98 -26.09
N SER A 13 1.73 -5.27 -25.83
CA SER A 13 2.89 -5.83 -25.15
C SER A 13 2.43 -6.33 -23.79
N LEU A 14 2.30 -7.65 -23.67
CA LEU A 14 2.18 -8.33 -22.39
C LEU A 14 3.41 -7.95 -21.59
N VAL A 15 3.21 -7.14 -20.55
CA VAL A 15 4.18 -7.02 -19.47
C VAL A 15 4.19 -8.41 -18.84
N GLU A 16 5.25 -9.18 -19.12
CA GLU A 16 5.50 -10.43 -18.43
C GLU A 16 5.71 -10.07 -16.95
N GLU A 17 4.66 -10.25 -16.15
CA GLU A 17 4.83 -10.33 -14.71
C GLU A 17 5.57 -11.65 -14.44
N ASP A 18 6.82 -11.53 -14.02
CA ASP A 18 7.60 -12.64 -13.45
C ASP A 18 6.84 -13.17 -12.22
N VAL A 19 5.97 -14.15 -12.46
CA VAL A 19 5.39 -14.98 -11.41
C VAL A 19 6.50 -15.88 -10.89
N GLU A 20 7.16 -15.46 -9.81
CA GLU A 20 8.04 -16.33 -9.04
C GLU A 20 7.22 -17.50 -8.48
N THR A 21 7.28 -18.63 -9.19
CA THR A 21 6.83 -19.93 -8.69
C THR A 21 7.73 -20.32 -7.52
N SER A 22 7.23 -20.18 -6.29
CA SER A 22 7.98 -20.63 -5.10
C SER A 22 7.97 -22.15 -5.03
N GLU A 23 9.10 -22.79 -5.34
CA GLU A 23 9.35 -24.17 -4.93
C GLU A 23 9.42 -24.22 -3.40
N ALA A 24 8.63 -25.10 -2.81
CA ALA A 24 8.55 -25.33 -1.37
C ALA A 24 9.81 -26.05 -0.88
N SER A 25 10.92 -25.31 -0.73
CA SER A 25 12.02 -25.66 0.16
C SER A 25 11.80 -24.87 1.45
N GLY A 26 11.73 -25.54 2.60
CA GLY A 26 11.30 -24.99 3.89
C GLY A 26 12.15 -23.88 4.52
N GLY A 27 12.98 -23.17 3.74
CA GLY A 27 13.72 -21.99 4.17
C GLY A 27 12.93 -20.70 3.92
N LEU A 28 13.21 -19.66 4.70
CA LEU A 28 12.70 -18.33 4.42
C LEU A 28 13.26 -17.83 3.08
N PRO A 29 12.44 -17.11 2.28
CA PRO A 29 12.89 -16.60 1.00
C PRO A 29 14.03 -15.58 1.19
N VAL A 30 15.12 -15.77 0.44
CA VAL A 30 16.24 -14.84 0.37
C VAL A 30 15.78 -13.54 -0.27
N ILE A 31 16.22 -12.41 0.28
CA ILE A 31 15.88 -11.08 -0.24
C ILE A 31 16.64 -10.84 -1.54
N LYS A 32 15.93 -10.90 -2.67
CA LYS A 32 16.47 -10.59 -4.00
C LYS A 32 16.26 -9.11 -4.33
N TRP A 33 17.03 -8.22 -3.71
CA TRP A 33 17.02 -6.80 -4.07
C TRP A 33 18.25 -6.43 -4.87
N SER A 34 18.09 -5.51 -5.82
CA SER A 34 19.21 -4.77 -6.37
C SER A 34 19.39 -3.45 -5.62
N VAL A 35 20.64 -2.99 -5.50
CA VAL A 35 20.97 -1.67 -4.93
C VAL A 35 20.20 -0.56 -5.64
N ARG A 36 19.95 -0.69 -6.94
CA ARG A 36 19.15 0.25 -7.73
C ARG A 36 17.70 0.30 -7.24
N GLN A 37 17.04 -0.85 -7.08
CA GLN A 37 15.67 -0.92 -6.59
C GLN A 37 15.54 -0.34 -5.19
N PHE A 38 16.51 -0.62 -4.30
CA PHE A 38 16.52 -0.05 -2.96
C PHE A 38 16.62 1.48 -2.98
N ARG A 39 17.60 2.04 -3.72
CA ARG A 39 17.74 3.50 -3.84
C ARG A 39 16.50 4.15 -4.45
N GLN A 40 15.93 3.53 -5.47
CA GLN A 40 14.71 4.03 -6.10
C GLN A 40 13.53 4.04 -5.12
N LEU A 41 13.39 3.00 -4.29
CA LEU A 41 12.39 2.92 -3.22
C LEU A 41 12.58 4.02 -2.18
N MET A 42 13.80 4.23 -1.71
CA MET A 42 14.11 5.27 -0.72
C MET A 42 13.75 6.67 -1.25
N THR A 43 14.10 6.95 -2.50
CA THR A 43 13.77 8.23 -3.16
C THR A 43 12.27 8.37 -3.42
N SER A 44 11.59 7.29 -3.83
CA SER A 44 10.16 7.36 -4.16
C SER A 44 9.29 7.50 -2.93
N ILE A 45 9.61 6.78 -1.84
CA ILE A 45 8.86 6.80 -0.59
C ILE A 45 9.27 7.98 0.31
N ARG A 46 10.47 8.54 0.10
CA ARG A 46 11.05 9.59 0.95
C ARG A 46 11.12 9.17 2.42
N ILE A 47 11.58 7.94 2.67
CA ILE A 47 11.78 7.43 4.04
C ILE A 47 12.82 8.34 4.74
N PRO A 48 12.48 8.97 5.88
CA PRO A 48 13.41 9.82 6.60
C PRO A 48 14.64 9.06 7.11
N ASP A 49 15.81 9.71 7.12
CA ASP A 49 17.09 9.10 7.51
C ASP A 49 17.10 8.58 8.96
N GLU A 50 16.28 9.18 9.84
CA GLU A 50 16.13 8.77 11.24
C GLU A 50 15.61 7.34 11.42
N TYR A 51 14.93 6.78 10.42
CA TYR A 51 14.47 5.39 10.43
C TYR A 51 15.59 4.39 10.10
N GLY A 52 16.76 4.85 9.66
CA GLY A 52 17.96 4.03 9.51
C GLY A 52 17.78 2.84 8.57
N ALA A 53 17.17 3.03 7.40
CA ALA A 53 16.95 1.95 6.45
C ALA A 53 18.28 1.33 5.97
N ILE A 54 18.41 0.00 6.07
CA ILE A 54 19.63 -0.74 5.72
C ILE A 54 19.36 -1.59 4.47
N TYR A 55 20.30 -1.55 3.52
CA TYR A 55 20.29 -2.47 2.38
C TYR A 55 20.68 -3.89 2.84
N PRO A 56 19.85 -4.91 2.58
CA PRO A 56 20.15 -6.29 2.98
C PRO A 56 21.37 -6.84 2.23
N LYS A 57 22.15 -7.68 2.90
CA LYS A 57 23.30 -8.36 2.28
C LYS A 57 22.83 -9.55 1.44
N ASP A 58 23.67 -9.95 0.49
CA ASP A 58 23.39 -11.11 -0.36
C ASP A 58 23.20 -12.38 0.49
N GLY A 59 22.10 -13.08 0.27
CA GLY A 59 21.75 -14.29 1.02
C GLY A 59 20.97 -14.05 2.31
N GLU A 60 20.77 -12.81 2.75
CA GLU A 60 19.96 -12.51 3.95
C GLU A 60 18.47 -12.76 3.69
N THR A 61 17.80 -13.26 4.71
CA THR A 61 16.35 -13.39 4.78
C THR A 61 15.77 -12.30 5.66
N THR A 62 14.44 -12.17 5.67
CA THR A 62 13.78 -11.24 6.59
C THR A 62 13.96 -11.62 8.07
N ALA A 63 14.31 -12.86 8.41
CA ALA A 63 14.61 -13.23 9.80
C ALA A 63 15.93 -12.60 10.29
N ASP A 64 16.90 -12.45 9.40
CA ASP A 64 18.25 -11.95 9.71
C ASP A 64 18.30 -10.43 9.93
N ALA A 65 17.21 -9.74 9.58
CA ALA A 65 17.09 -8.30 9.79
C ALA A 65 17.17 -7.93 11.28
N PRO A 66 17.87 -6.82 11.63
CA PRO A 66 18.05 -6.37 13.01
C PRO A 66 16.72 -6.11 13.73
N VAL A 67 16.77 -6.05 15.06
CA VAL A 67 15.59 -5.82 15.91
C VAL A 67 14.93 -4.49 15.52
N GLY A 68 13.67 -4.55 15.11
CA GLY A 68 12.91 -3.39 14.63
C GLY A 68 11.67 -3.78 13.81
N VAL A 69 11.00 -2.77 13.27
CA VAL A 69 9.82 -2.96 12.40
C VAL A 69 10.28 -3.38 11.00
N LYS A 70 9.80 -4.54 10.53
CA LYS A 70 10.15 -5.09 9.21
C LYS A 70 9.03 -4.75 8.23
N LEU A 71 9.29 -3.86 7.28
CA LEU A 71 8.34 -3.48 6.24
C LEU A 71 8.78 -4.05 4.89
N PHE A 72 7.87 -4.71 4.18
CA PHE A 72 8.15 -5.27 2.86
C PHE A 72 8.08 -4.16 1.82
N SER A 73 9.06 -4.02 0.91
CA SER A 73 8.95 -3.02 -0.17
C SER A 73 7.68 -3.19 -1.01
N LYS A 74 7.25 -4.44 -1.23
CA LYS A 74 5.99 -4.78 -1.89
C LYS A 74 4.76 -4.20 -1.14
N PHE A 75 4.82 -4.00 0.17
CA PHE A 75 3.76 -3.30 0.91
C PHE A 75 3.58 -1.87 0.41
N PHE A 76 4.67 -1.14 0.20
CA PHE A 76 4.62 0.21 -0.31
C PHE A 76 4.36 0.30 -1.82
N VAL A 77 4.95 -0.62 -2.59
CA VAL A 77 4.91 -0.60 -4.07
C VAL A 77 3.62 -1.22 -4.61
N LEU A 78 3.17 -2.36 -4.06
CA LEU A 78 1.95 -3.05 -4.51
C LEU A 78 0.72 -2.64 -3.69
N GLY A 79 0.91 -2.38 -2.41
CA GLY A 79 -0.20 -1.95 -1.55
C GLY A 79 -0.66 -0.53 -1.83
N ASN A 80 0.22 0.32 -2.39
CA ASN A 80 0.01 1.77 -2.54
C ASN A 80 -0.55 2.41 -1.24
N PHE A 81 -0.27 1.78 -0.09
CA PHE A 81 -0.78 2.16 1.22
C PHE A 81 0.15 3.19 1.82
N TRP A 82 0.11 4.39 1.24
CA TRP A 82 0.64 5.62 1.83
C TRP A 82 -0.33 6.19 2.87
N LEU A 83 -0.95 5.32 3.66
CA LEU A 83 -1.87 5.76 4.70
C LEU A 83 -1.06 5.90 5.97
N SER A 84 -0.49 7.09 6.14
CA SER A 84 -0.06 7.55 7.46
C SER A 84 -1.22 7.30 8.43
N LEU A 85 -1.00 6.50 9.47
CA LEU A 85 -1.95 6.31 10.56
C LEU A 85 -2.06 7.65 11.31
N THR A 86 -2.93 8.53 10.83
CA THR A 86 -3.17 9.83 11.46
C THR A 86 -3.93 9.66 12.76
N VAL A 87 -3.94 10.70 13.59
CA VAL A 87 -4.74 10.76 14.82
C VAL A 87 -6.21 10.44 14.50
N PHE A 88 -6.77 11.08 13.47
CA PHE A 88 -8.14 10.81 13.02
C PHE A 88 -8.34 9.34 12.60
N MET A 89 -7.42 8.75 11.83
CA MET A 89 -7.54 7.34 11.43
C MET A 89 -7.45 6.40 12.64
N ALA A 90 -6.59 6.69 13.62
CA ALA A 90 -6.49 5.93 14.85
C ALA A 90 -7.79 6.02 15.69
N GLU A 91 -8.35 7.22 15.85
CA GLU A 91 -9.63 7.44 16.53
C GLU A 91 -10.77 6.69 15.83
N LEU A 92 -10.78 6.67 14.49
CA LEU A 92 -11.79 5.96 13.70
C LEU A 92 -11.74 4.45 13.91
N LEU A 93 -10.53 3.88 13.85
CA LEU A 93 -10.31 2.45 14.08
C LEU A 93 -10.66 2.06 15.53
N GLU A 94 -10.30 2.89 16.50
CA GLU A 94 -10.62 2.69 17.91
C GLU A 94 -12.14 2.74 18.16
N TYR A 95 -12.82 3.74 17.60
CA TYR A 95 -14.26 3.91 17.75
C TYR A 95 -15.05 2.70 17.25
N TYR A 96 -14.70 2.18 16.06
CA TYR A 96 -15.37 1.02 15.49
C TYR A 96 -14.79 -0.33 15.96
N ARG A 97 -13.71 -0.32 16.76
CA ARG A 97 -13.01 -1.53 17.23
C ARG A 97 -12.56 -2.45 16.09
N ILE A 98 -12.10 -1.85 15.00
CA ILE A 98 -11.66 -2.57 13.80
C ILE A 98 -10.14 -2.44 13.67
N HIS A 99 -9.48 -3.56 13.39
CA HIS A 99 -8.07 -3.55 13.05
C HIS A 99 -7.90 -3.01 11.62
N ILE A 100 -6.84 -2.25 11.35
CA ILE A 100 -6.62 -1.62 10.03
C ILE A 100 -6.64 -2.64 8.87
N SER A 101 -6.18 -3.87 9.09
CA SER A 101 -6.20 -4.94 8.08
C SER A 101 -7.60 -5.49 7.78
N GLN A 102 -8.59 -5.20 8.62
CA GLN A 102 -9.99 -5.58 8.40
C GLN A 102 -10.74 -4.52 7.59
N LEU A 103 -10.12 -3.35 7.36
CA LEU A 103 -10.71 -2.30 6.54
C LEU A 103 -10.48 -2.58 5.06
N SER A 104 -11.48 -2.31 4.24
CA SER A 104 -11.36 -2.41 2.79
C SER A 104 -10.46 -1.28 2.28
N PRO A 105 -9.71 -1.49 1.18
CA PRO A 105 -8.94 -0.43 0.53
C PRO A 105 -9.80 0.81 0.20
N LEU A 106 -11.06 0.60 -0.21
CA LEU A 106 -11.96 1.69 -0.54
C LEU A 106 -12.42 2.47 0.70
N GLY A 107 -12.73 1.77 1.81
CA GLY A 107 -13.06 2.41 3.08
C GLY A 107 -11.91 3.26 3.60
N MET A 108 -10.68 2.78 3.43
CA MET A 108 -9.46 3.48 3.79
C MET A 108 -9.29 4.78 3.00
N VAL A 109 -9.51 4.73 1.68
CA VAL A 109 -9.50 5.91 0.80
C VAL A 109 -10.58 6.92 1.19
N ARG A 110 -11.80 6.46 1.53
CA ARG A 110 -12.90 7.34 1.96
C ARG A 110 -12.58 8.07 3.26
N ALA A 111 -12.09 7.35 4.28
CA ALA A 111 -11.66 7.94 5.55
C ALA A 111 -10.57 8.99 5.34
N ARG A 112 -9.59 8.69 4.48
CA ARG A 112 -8.50 9.64 4.20
C ARG A 112 -8.94 10.84 3.39
N HIS A 113 -9.80 10.64 2.39
CA HIS A 113 -10.33 11.74 1.58
C HIS A 113 -11.15 12.71 2.43
N PHE A 114 -11.98 12.19 3.34
CA PHE A 114 -12.68 13.00 4.33
C PHE A 114 -11.70 13.84 5.16
N GLU A 115 -10.65 13.22 5.69
CA GLU A 115 -9.65 13.93 6.50
C GLU A 115 -8.96 15.05 5.71
N TYR A 116 -8.55 14.77 4.48
CA TYR A 116 -7.92 15.77 3.61
C TYR A 116 -8.85 16.92 3.26
N TYR A 117 -10.12 16.62 2.94
CA TYR A 117 -11.10 17.64 2.63
C TYR A 117 -11.30 18.59 3.82
N PHE A 118 -11.49 18.06 5.03
CA PHE A 118 -11.68 18.87 6.23
C PHE A 118 -10.45 19.74 6.54
N ARG A 119 -9.25 19.14 6.51
CA ARG A 119 -8.00 19.89 6.70
C ARG A 119 -7.80 20.98 5.65
N SER A 120 -8.22 20.77 4.39
CA SER A 120 -8.13 21.79 3.33
C SER A 120 -8.99 23.03 3.60
N GLN A 121 -10.06 22.87 4.39
CA GLN A 121 -10.96 23.95 4.79
C GLN A 121 -10.56 24.56 6.15
N ASN A 122 -9.41 24.18 6.71
CA ASN A 122 -9.00 24.51 8.08
C ASN A 122 -10.03 24.06 9.15
N ILE A 123 -10.71 22.93 8.91
CA ILE A 123 -11.63 22.31 9.86
C ILE A 123 -10.98 21.05 10.41
N GLU A 124 -11.01 20.86 11.73
CA GLU A 124 -10.49 19.64 12.33
C GLU A 124 -11.40 18.43 11.97
N PRO A 125 -10.85 17.36 11.38
CA PRO A 125 -11.60 16.14 11.12
C PRO A 125 -11.91 15.43 12.44
N THR A 126 -13.18 15.24 12.75
CA THR A 126 -13.64 14.52 13.95
C THR A 126 -14.53 13.35 13.57
N LEU A 127 -14.63 12.35 14.47
CA LEU A 127 -15.56 11.24 14.30
C LEU A 127 -17.01 11.70 14.13
N GLU A 128 -17.39 12.76 14.86
CA GLU A 128 -18.74 13.33 14.79
C GLU A 128 -19.04 13.94 13.42
N ASN A 129 -18.03 14.48 12.74
CA ASN A 129 -18.19 14.95 11.38
C ASN A 129 -18.23 13.76 10.42
N PHE A 130 -17.42 12.72 10.64
CA PHE A 130 -17.30 11.58 9.75
C PHE A 130 -18.59 10.75 9.61
N TRP A 131 -19.17 10.33 10.74
CA TRP A 131 -20.36 9.45 10.74
C TRP A 131 -21.65 10.12 10.20
N ARG A 132 -21.63 11.44 9.98
CA ARG A 132 -22.73 12.18 9.33
C ARG A 132 -22.74 11.94 7.82
N PHE A 133 -21.59 11.63 7.24
CA PHE A 133 -21.45 11.34 5.80
C PHE A 133 -21.33 9.85 5.51
N TYR A 134 -20.77 9.08 6.45
CA TYR A 134 -20.38 7.69 6.23
C TYR A 134 -20.96 6.76 7.29
N GLN A 135 -21.37 5.57 6.88
CA GLN A 135 -21.83 4.51 7.77
C GLN A 135 -20.93 3.28 7.62
N LEU A 136 -20.52 2.72 8.76
CA LEU A 136 -19.81 1.45 8.76
C LEU A 136 -20.71 0.35 8.19
N HIS A 137 -20.21 -0.37 7.19
CA HIS A 137 -20.85 -1.55 6.65
C HIS A 137 -19.81 -2.62 6.31
N VAL A 138 -20.25 -3.85 6.08
CA VAL A 138 -19.39 -4.95 5.69
C VAL A 138 -19.63 -5.28 4.23
N GLN A 139 -18.56 -5.33 3.43
CA GLN A 139 -18.60 -5.70 2.03
C GLN A 139 -17.47 -6.67 1.72
N LEU A 140 -17.80 -7.82 1.12
CA LEU A 140 -16.83 -8.86 0.73
C LEU A 140 -15.92 -9.33 1.88
N GLY A 141 -16.44 -9.34 3.12
CA GLY A 141 -15.69 -9.77 4.31
C GLY A 141 -14.77 -8.70 4.93
N PHE A 142 -14.78 -7.47 4.40
CA PHE A 142 -14.05 -6.33 4.96
C PHE A 142 -15.00 -5.24 5.44
N TYR A 143 -14.58 -4.48 6.45
CA TYR A 143 -15.27 -3.27 6.89
C TYR A 143 -15.04 -2.13 5.89
N SER A 144 -16.08 -1.34 5.64
CA SER A 144 -16.02 -0.17 4.76
C SER A 144 -16.96 0.93 5.26
N PHE A 145 -16.85 2.08 4.63
CA PHE A 145 -17.62 3.29 4.87
C PHE A 145 -18.26 3.72 3.56
#